data_AF-A0A9D1K7C9-F1
#
_entry.id   AF-A0A9D1K7C9-F1
#
_cell.length_a   1.000
_cell.length_b   1.000
_cell.length_c   1.000
_cell.angle_alpha   90.00
_cell.angle_beta   90.00
_cell.angle_gamma   90.00
#
_symmetry.space_group_name_H-M   'P 1'
#
loop_
_entity.id
_entity.type
_entity.pdbx_description
1 polymer ?
#
loop_
_entity_poly.entity_id
_entity_poly.type
_entity_poly.pdbx_seq_one_letter_code
_entity_poly.pdbx_strand_id
1 'polypeptide(L)'
;NEHAIVLNEKHVPMRICRDTFEQLFDFVEQFPHYFLGSNADLPIVGGSILSHDHFQGGNYTFPMDRAGAEIDLPDPAPGVKACVVNWPMTCIRLVGSDRKKLIDLADAMLRAWRAYSDESLQIFAETYAPHNTITPILRRLDSGDYKLDLVLRNNLTTPEHPLGLYHPHEDLHHIKKENIGLIEVMGLFILPGRLLKELVPIRAYLLGNGSIYAVEEMHRPWVHELEQKPFDDVDAFLHGELAAKCARVLADAGVYKQTKEGREGLMRFIDAWREEVRHGC
;
A
#
# COMPACT_ATOMS: atom_id res chain seq x y z
N ASN A 1 14.09 -15.86 -5.47
CA ASN A 1 12.73 -15.46 -5.07
C ASN A 1 12.33 -16.25 -3.85
N GLU A 2 12.80 -15.81 -2.69
CA GLU A 2 12.47 -16.41 -1.40
C GLU A 2 11.35 -15.59 -0.77
N HIS A 3 10.46 -16.26 -0.04
CA HIS A 3 9.41 -15.64 0.77
C HIS A 3 9.50 -16.18 2.19
N ALA A 4 9.36 -15.30 3.17
CA ALA A 4 9.44 -15.62 4.58
C ALA A 4 8.29 -14.96 5.35
N ILE A 5 7.78 -15.68 6.34
CA ILE A 5 6.91 -15.13 7.38
C ILE A 5 7.68 -15.20 8.69
N VAL A 6 7.82 -14.06 9.36
CA VAL A 6 8.49 -13.96 10.65
C VAL A 6 7.40 -13.75 11.70
N LEU A 7 7.25 -14.71 12.61
CA LEU A 7 6.21 -14.69 13.63
C LEU A 7 6.78 -14.21 14.96
N ASN A 8 5.99 -13.43 15.70
CA ASN A 8 6.30 -13.17 17.09
C ASN A 8 6.26 -14.49 17.89
N GLU A 9 7.26 -14.75 18.73
CA GLU A 9 7.31 -15.98 19.54
C GLU A 9 6.07 -16.11 20.43
N LYS A 10 5.59 -14.97 20.96
CA LYS A 10 4.36 -14.92 21.75
C LYS A 10 3.18 -14.65 20.83
N HIS A 11 2.08 -15.35 21.08
CA HIS A 11 0.81 -15.05 20.42
C HIS A 11 0.24 -13.74 21.00
N VAL A 12 0.56 -12.63 20.37
CA VAL A 12 0.09 -11.28 20.71
C VAL A 12 -0.53 -10.63 19.48
N PRO A 13 -1.56 -9.78 19.63
CA PRO A 13 -2.13 -9.05 18.51
C PRO A 13 -1.10 -8.19 17.78
N MET A 14 -1.28 -8.05 16.47
CA MET A 14 -0.44 -7.18 15.65
C MET A 14 -0.54 -5.73 16.12
N ARG A 15 0.60 -5.04 16.11
CA ARG A 15 0.69 -3.62 16.45
C ARG A 15 1.77 -2.97 15.61
N ILE A 16 1.52 -1.74 15.17
CA ILE A 16 2.51 -0.83 14.62
C ILE A 16 2.90 0.16 15.72
N CYS A 17 4.15 0.10 16.17
CA CYS A 17 4.75 1.01 17.14
C CYS A 17 6.26 1.09 16.93
N ARG A 18 6.96 1.81 17.80
CA ARG A 18 8.42 1.91 17.76
C ARG A 18 9.12 0.55 17.69
N ASP A 19 8.72 -0.39 18.55
CA ASP A 19 9.27 -1.75 18.59
C ASP A 19 9.14 -2.48 17.24
N THR A 20 8.07 -2.22 16.48
CA THR A 20 7.89 -2.75 15.12
C THR A 20 9.03 -2.32 14.22
N PHE A 21 9.42 -1.04 14.25
CA PHE A 21 10.55 -0.55 13.46
C PHE A 21 11.85 -1.19 13.95
N GLU A 22 12.08 -1.27 15.26
CA GLU A 22 13.27 -1.93 15.82
C GLU A 22 13.39 -3.38 15.35
N GLN A 23 12.31 -4.16 15.38
CA GLN A 23 12.26 -5.54 14.89
C GLN A 23 12.53 -5.64 13.38
N LEU A 24 12.03 -4.71 12.57
CA LEU A 24 12.35 -4.64 11.14
C LEU A 24 13.87 -4.51 10.93
N PHE A 25 14.50 -3.58 11.65
CA PHE A 25 15.94 -3.36 11.54
C PHE A 25 16.76 -4.54 12.05
N ASP A 26 16.37 -5.16 13.18
CA ASP A 26 17.04 -6.36 13.72
C ASP A 26 17.08 -7.49 12.69
N PHE A 27 15.95 -7.73 12.02
CA PHE A 27 15.88 -8.76 11.00
C PHE A 27 16.72 -8.43 9.76
N VAL A 28 16.60 -7.21 9.22
CA VAL A 28 17.33 -6.81 8.01
C VAL A 28 18.83 -6.72 8.26
N GLU A 29 19.27 -6.45 9.49
CA GLU A 29 20.68 -6.54 9.87
C GLU A 29 21.21 -7.98 9.86
N GLN A 30 20.40 -8.93 10.31
CA GLN A 30 20.74 -10.35 10.28
C GLN A 30 20.68 -10.94 8.86
N PHE A 31 19.71 -10.51 8.06
CA PHE A 31 19.45 -10.99 6.70
C PHE A 31 19.42 -9.82 5.69
N PRO A 32 20.57 -9.21 5.36
CA PRO A 32 20.62 -7.97 4.58
C PRO A 32 20.16 -8.11 3.13
N HIS A 33 20.07 -9.32 2.60
CA HIS A 33 19.55 -9.60 1.26
C HIS A 33 18.02 -9.67 1.23
N TYR A 34 17.35 -9.69 2.39
CA TYR A 34 15.90 -9.72 2.50
C TYR A 34 15.33 -8.31 2.72
N PHE A 35 14.11 -8.09 2.22
CA PHE A 35 13.24 -7.08 2.80
C PHE A 35 12.45 -7.70 3.96
N LEU A 36 11.96 -6.85 4.86
CA LEU A 36 10.94 -7.21 5.84
C LEU A 36 9.93 -6.07 5.95
N GLY A 37 8.64 -6.40 6.04
CA GLY A 37 7.60 -5.43 6.31
C GLY A 37 6.44 -6.01 7.09
N SER A 38 5.60 -5.13 7.62
CA SER A 38 4.41 -5.51 8.37
C SER A 38 3.16 -4.96 7.68
N ASN A 39 2.05 -5.71 7.75
CA ASN A 39 0.76 -5.15 7.40
C ASN A 39 0.34 -4.11 8.46
N ALA A 40 -0.59 -3.22 8.10
CA ALA A 40 -1.18 -2.31 9.07
C ALA A 40 -1.94 -3.06 10.18
N ASP A 41 -1.91 -2.52 11.40
CA ASP A 41 -2.53 -3.07 12.61
C ASP A 41 -4.01 -2.70 12.79
N LEU A 42 -4.58 -1.96 11.84
CA LEU A 42 -5.99 -1.60 11.83
C LEU A 42 -6.79 -2.52 10.90
N PRO A 43 -8.08 -2.80 11.22
CA PRO A 43 -8.95 -3.55 10.33
C PRO A 43 -9.11 -2.85 8.98
N ILE A 44 -9.57 -3.58 7.95
CA ILE A 44 -9.81 -3.10 6.57
C ILE A 44 -8.52 -2.81 5.78
N VAL A 45 -7.53 -2.17 6.38
CA VAL A 45 -6.33 -1.67 5.68
C VAL A 45 -5.10 -2.57 5.79
N GLY A 46 -5.27 -3.83 6.17
CA GLY A 46 -4.16 -4.75 6.41
C GLY A 46 -4.48 -6.19 6.03
N GLY A 47 -3.52 -7.07 6.33
CA GLY A 47 -3.63 -8.51 6.09
C GLY A 47 -4.75 -9.15 6.90
N SER A 48 -5.14 -10.36 6.51
CA SER A 48 -6.31 -11.07 7.06
C SER A 48 -6.16 -11.53 8.52
N ILE A 49 -4.97 -11.42 9.12
CA ILE A 49 -4.66 -11.94 10.45
C ILE A 49 -4.12 -10.80 11.32
N LEU A 50 -4.96 -10.31 12.23
CA LEU A 50 -4.56 -9.31 13.24
C LEU A 50 -4.32 -9.93 14.62
N SER A 51 -4.66 -11.21 14.79
CA SER A 51 -4.60 -11.92 16.08
C SER A 51 -3.19 -12.31 16.51
N HIS A 52 -2.27 -12.46 15.57
CA HIS A 52 -0.86 -12.78 15.83
C HIS A 52 0.03 -11.81 15.05
N ASP A 53 0.87 -11.09 15.77
CA ASP A 53 1.91 -10.23 15.25
C ASP A 53 2.92 -11.01 14.38
N HIS A 54 3.06 -10.57 13.13
CA HIS A 54 3.91 -11.21 12.15
C HIS A 54 4.34 -10.22 11.06
N PHE A 55 5.44 -10.56 10.41
CA PHE A 55 6.03 -9.81 9.31
C PHE A 55 6.11 -10.69 8.07
N GLN A 56 6.15 -10.06 6.92
CA GLN A 56 6.43 -10.72 5.64
C GLN A 56 7.75 -10.18 5.09
N GLY A 57 8.59 -11.10 4.64
CA GLY A 57 9.90 -10.76 4.09
C GLY A 57 10.30 -11.70 2.96
N GLY A 58 11.51 -11.52 2.47
CA GLY A 58 12.06 -12.38 1.43
C GLY A 58 13.09 -11.69 0.54
N ASN A 59 13.63 -12.45 -0.40
CA ASN A 59 14.59 -11.98 -1.39
C ASN A 59 13.90 -11.80 -2.74
N TYR A 60 13.11 -10.73 -2.82
CA TYR A 60 12.46 -10.27 -4.05
C TYR A 60 12.59 -8.75 -4.15
N THR A 61 12.65 -8.24 -5.37
CA THR A 61 12.64 -6.81 -5.67
C THR A 61 11.32 -6.47 -6.34
N PHE A 62 10.45 -5.76 -5.64
CA PHE A 62 9.12 -5.42 -6.10
C PHE A 62 9.13 -4.20 -7.03
N PRO A 63 8.06 -3.98 -7.82
CA PRO A 63 7.91 -2.76 -8.61
C PRO A 63 8.09 -1.47 -7.80
N MET A 64 7.51 -1.39 -6.60
CA MET A 64 7.65 -0.24 -5.70
C MET A 64 9.10 0.01 -5.25
N ASP A 65 9.96 -1.03 -5.22
CA ASP A 65 11.37 -0.85 -4.88
C ASP A 65 12.11 0.02 -5.91
N ARG A 66 11.66 -0.04 -7.17
CA ARG A 66 12.22 0.67 -8.32
C ARG A 66 11.55 2.02 -8.56
N ALA A 67 10.47 2.32 -7.84
CA ALA A 67 9.77 3.59 -7.96
C ALA A 67 10.67 4.75 -7.50
N GLY A 68 10.70 5.82 -8.31
CA GLY A 68 11.47 7.03 -8.02
C GLY A 68 10.76 7.95 -7.02
N ALA A 69 11.36 9.12 -6.77
CA ALA A 69 10.73 10.20 -6.02
C ALA A 69 9.73 10.95 -6.90
N GLU A 70 8.53 11.24 -6.37
CA GLU A 70 7.62 12.25 -6.91
C GLU A 70 7.95 13.63 -6.35
N ILE A 71 8.19 13.71 -5.03
CA ILE A 71 8.48 14.97 -4.32
C ILE A 71 9.64 14.71 -3.36
N ASP A 72 10.75 15.44 -3.51
CA ASP A 72 11.84 15.40 -2.55
C ASP A 72 11.47 16.15 -1.26
N LEU A 73 11.76 15.54 -0.11
CA LEU A 73 11.50 16.13 1.21
C LEU A 73 12.85 16.51 1.84
N PRO A 74 13.28 17.79 1.71
CA PRO A 74 14.57 18.21 2.24
C PRO A 74 14.60 18.16 3.76
N ASP A 75 15.81 17.90 4.27
CA ASP A 75 16.24 18.01 5.67
C ASP A 75 15.36 17.30 6.72
N PRO A 76 15.04 16.00 6.56
CA PRO A 76 14.33 15.26 7.61
C PRO A 76 15.22 15.06 8.86
N ALA A 77 16.51 14.79 8.65
CA ALA A 77 17.56 14.75 9.67
C ALA A 77 18.95 14.69 9.00
N PRO A 78 20.05 15.04 9.70
CA PRO A 78 21.40 14.93 9.15
C PRO A 78 21.75 13.50 8.72
N GLY A 79 22.04 13.32 7.42
CA GLY A 79 22.41 12.04 6.81
C GLY A 79 21.22 11.16 6.40
N VAL A 80 19.99 11.67 6.49
CA VAL A 80 18.79 10.97 6.03
C VAL A 80 18.21 11.73 4.83
N LYS A 81 17.92 11.01 3.75
CA LYS A 81 17.15 11.51 2.61
C LYS A 81 15.70 11.08 2.78
N ALA A 82 14.75 11.94 2.41
CA ALA A 82 13.35 11.60 2.38
C ALA A 82 12.68 12.03 1.06
N CYS A 83 11.69 11.28 0.61
CA CYS A 83 10.84 11.67 -0.51
C CYS A 83 9.44 11.06 -0.40
N VAL A 84 8.48 11.67 -1.09
CA VAL A 84 7.23 11.01 -1.48
C VAL A 84 7.53 10.12 -2.68
N VAL A 85 7.21 8.84 -2.60
CA VAL A 85 7.45 7.88 -3.68
C VAL A 85 6.43 8.09 -4.79
N ASN A 86 6.86 8.08 -6.05
CA ASN A 86 5.97 8.07 -7.21
C ASN A 86 5.27 6.71 -7.31
N TRP A 87 4.20 6.56 -6.53
CA TRP A 87 3.44 5.33 -6.35
C TRP A 87 1.95 5.64 -6.12
N PRO A 88 1.01 4.78 -6.53
CA PRO A 88 -0.43 5.08 -6.40
C PRO A 88 -0.89 5.26 -4.94
N MET A 89 -0.28 4.52 -4.02
CA MET A 89 -0.51 4.71 -2.58
C MET A 89 0.46 5.73 -2.01
N THR A 90 -0.01 6.54 -1.04
CA THR A 90 0.81 7.53 -0.36
C THR A 90 1.92 6.85 0.44
N CYS A 91 3.16 7.02 0.02
CA CYS A 91 4.33 6.47 0.68
C CYS A 91 5.41 7.53 0.87
N ILE A 92 5.96 7.59 2.08
CA ILE A 92 7.16 8.34 2.40
C ILE A 92 8.32 7.36 2.52
N ARG A 93 9.38 7.60 1.76
CA ARG A 93 10.60 6.81 1.77
C ARG A 93 11.69 7.56 2.53
N LEU A 94 12.31 6.89 3.50
CA LEU A 94 13.49 7.36 4.21
C LEU A 94 14.70 6.50 3.80
N VAL A 95 15.84 7.14 3.50
CA VAL A 95 17.08 6.46 3.14
C VAL A 95 18.24 7.02 3.97
N GLY A 96 19.00 6.13 4.60
CA GLY A 96 20.22 6.50 5.34
C GLY A 96 20.87 5.30 6.01
N SER A 97 22.08 5.51 6.56
CA SER A 97 22.84 4.45 7.23
C SER A 97 22.58 4.35 8.74
N ASP A 98 22.02 5.40 9.35
CA ASP A 98 21.82 5.50 10.80
C ASP A 98 20.46 4.93 11.20
N ARG A 99 20.48 3.69 11.70
CA ARG A 99 19.31 2.96 12.19
C ARG A 99 18.49 3.78 13.19
N LYS A 100 19.13 4.39 14.19
CA LYS A 100 18.42 5.09 15.27
C LYS A 100 17.65 6.27 14.71
N LYS A 101 18.27 7.07 13.83
CA LYS A 101 17.60 8.22 13.20
C LYS A 101 16.42 7.82 12.36
N LEU A 102 16.55 6.75 11.57
CA LEU A 102 15.44 6.26 10.74
C LEU A 102 14.26 5.78 11.60
N ILE A 103 14.53 5.07 12.69
CA ILE A 103 13.50 4.65 13.65
C ILE A 103 12.83 5.85 14.33
N ASP A 104 13.62 6.83 14.79
CA ASP A 104 13.09 8.04 15.44
C ASP A 104 12.17 8.83 14.49
N LEU A 105 12.57 8.99 13.22
CA LEU A 105 11.77 9.65 12.19
C LEU A 105 10.49 8.88 11.85
N ALA A 106 10.57 7.55 11.74
CA ALA A 106 9.41 6.69 11.47
C ALA A 106 8.41 6.68 12.63
N ASP A 107 8.90 6.66 13.88
CA ASP A 107 8.06 6.75 15.07
C ASP A 107 7.40 8.13 15.20
N ALA A 108 8.13 9.21 14.94
CA ALA A 108 7.55 10.56 14.85
C ALA A 108 6.48 10.65 13.76
N MET A 109 6.70 10.04 12.58
CA MET A 109 5.71 9.99 11.51
C MET A 109 4.46 9.22 11.92
N LEU A 110 4.63 8.08 12.57
CA LEU A 110 3.51 7.27 13.05
C LEU A 110 2.68 8.02 14.08
N ARG A 111 3.32 8.70 15.05
CA ARG A 111 2.63 9.53 16.06
C ARG A 111 1.88 10.68 15.42
N ALA A 112 2.56 11.45 14.56
CA ALA A 112 1.94 12.56 13.83
C ALA A 112 0.75 12.08 13.01
N TRP A 113 0.90 10.99 12.24
CA TRP A 113 -0.16 10.43 11.41
C TRP A 113 -1.37 9.98 12.23
N ARG A 114 -1.13 9.26 13.33
CA ARG A 114 -2.19 8.80 14.23
C ARG A 114 -3.00 9.92 14.85
N ALA A 115 -2.40 11.09 15.07
CA ALA A 115 -3.06 12.27 15.61
C ALA A 115 -3.62 13.21 14.53
N TYR A 116 -3.36 12.96 13.25
CA TYR A 116 -3.67 13.90 12.17
C TYR A 116 -5.11 13.77 11.67
N SER A 117 -5.79 14.91 11.55
CA SER A 117 -7.09 15.04 10.88
C SER A 117 -7.01 16.16 9.84
N ASP A 118 -7.65 15.94 8.70
CA ASP A 118 -7.91 16.92 7.66
C ASP A 118 -9.31 16.64 7.08
N GLU A 119 -10.32 17.31 7.65
CA GLU A 119 -11.73 17.12 7.28
C GLU A 119 -11.99 17.45 5.80
N SER A 120 -11.19 18.36 5.21
CA SER A 120 -11.33 18.74 3.80
C SER A 120 -11.03 17.58 2.84
N LEU A 121 -10.31 16.56 3.31
CA LEU A 121 -9.97 15.34 2.58
C LEU A 121 -10.58 14.09 3.22
N GLN A 122 -11.52 14.26 4.14
CA GLN A 122 -12.15 13.18 4.92
C GLN A 122 -11.14 12.31 5.69
N ILE A 123 -10.01 12.90 6.10
CA ILE A 123 -9.03 12.24 6.95
C ILE A 123 -9.35 12.58 8.39
N PHE A 124 -9.62 11.57 9.21
CA PHE A 124 -9.88 11.75 10.64
C PHE A 124 -8.93 10.84 11.42
N ALA A 125 -8.26 11.37 12.43
CA ALA A 125 -7.45 10.58 13.36
C ALA A 125 -8.31 9.52 14.07
N GLU A 126 -9.49 9.94 14.54
CA GLU A 126 -10.43 9.12 15.30
C GLU A 126 -11.86 9.62 15.06
N THR A 127 -12.81 8.69 14.96
CA THR A 127 -14.25 8.99 15.05
C THR A 127 -14.91 8.10 16.12
N TYR A 128 -15.31 6.88 15.77
CA TYR A 128 -15.73 5.81 16.68
C TYR A 128 -14.59 4.84 17.02
N ALA A 129 -13.47 4.95 16.30
CA ALA A 129 -12.24 4.21 16.50
C ALA A 129 -11.08 5.01 15.87
N PRO A 130 -9.82 4.72 16.23
CA PRO A 130 -8.66 5.26 15.52
C PRO A 130 -8.63 4.79 14.07
N HIS A 131 -8.27 5.68 13.14
CA HIS A 131 -8.29 5.37 11.71
C HIS A 131 -6.94 5.31 11.02
N ASN A 132 -5.95 6.04 11.53
CA ASN A 132 -4.66 6.22 10.87
C ASN A 132 -3.62 5.21 11.35
N THR A 133 -2.91 4.58 10.42
CA THR A 133 -1.74 3.73 10.71
C THR A 133 -0.79 3.66 9.51
N ILE A 134 0.29 2.89 9.62
CA ILE A 134 1.33 2.77 8.59
C ILE A 134 1.60 1.29 8.28
N THR A 135 1.85 0.98 7.01
CA THR A 135 2.49 -0.27 6.57
C THR A 135 3.97 0.00 6.36
N PRO A 136 4.87 -0.42 7.28
CA PRO A 136 6.30 -0.19 7.14
C PRO A 136 6.99 -1.33 6.37
N ILE A 137 7.92 -0.97 5.49
CA ILE A 137 8.74 -1.91 4.71
C ILE A 137 10.19 -1.46 4.77
N LEU A 138 11.08 -2.32 5.22
CA LEU A 138 12.50 -2.07 5.33
C LEU A 138 13.29 -3.01 4.41
N ARG A 139 14.31 -2.48 3.72
CA ARG A 139 15.33 -3.30 3.05
C ARG A 139 16.71 -2.65 3.16
N ARG A 140 17.76 -3.47 3.05
CA ARG A 140 19.13 -2.97 2.84
C ARG A 140 19.42 -2.74 1.36
N LEU A 141 20.06 -1.63 1.05
CA LEU A 141 20.52 -1.30 -0.29
C LEU A 141 21.95 -1.78 -0.51
N ASP A 142 22.33 -1.97 -1.77
CA ASP A 142 23.70 -2.34 -2.16
C ASP A 142 24.72 -1.27 -1.75
N SER A 143 24.29 -0.01 -1.56
CA SER A 143 25.13 1.07 -1.01
C SER A 143 25.53 0.85 0.46
N GLY A 144 24.87 -0.09 1.15
CA GLY A 144 24.97 -0.25 2.59
C GLY A 144 24.02 0.65 3.38
N ASP A 145 23.19 1.48 2.73
CA ASP A 145 22.12 2.23 3.41
C ASP A 145 20.88 1.36 3.66
N TYR A 146 20.05 1.77 4.60
CA TYR A 146 18.70 1.27 4.77
C TYR A 146 17.73 2.11 3.93
N LYS A 147 16.72 1.46 3.36
CA LYS A 147 15.55 2.08 2.74
C LYS A 147 14.31 1.66 3.50
N LEU A 148 13.67 2.61 4.15
CA LEU A 148 12.44 2.44 4.93
C LEU A 148 11.29 3.15 4.23
N ASP A 149 10.35 2.37 3.71
CA ASP A 149 9.12 2.85 3.09
C ASP A 149 7.98 2.81 4.11
N LEU A 150 7.32 3.95 4.30
CA LEU A 150 6.22 4.16 5.25
C LEU A 150 4.97 4.49 4.44
N VAL A 151 4.11 3.49 4.23
CA VAL A 151 2.87 3.66 3.46
C VAL A 151 1.75 4.05 4.41
N LEU A 152 1.16 5.23 4.19
CA LEU A 152 0.06 5.72 5.01
C LEU A 152 -1.22 4.92 4.71
N ARG A 153 -1.91 4.51 5.76
CA ARG A 153 -3.17 3.76 5.70
C ARG A 153 -4.24 4.45 6.55
N ASN A 154 -5.49 4.36 6.11
CA ASN A 154 -6.64 4.88 6.84
C ASN A 154 -7.85 3.94 6.67
N ASN A 155 -8.46 3.48 7.77
CA ASN A 155 -9.54 2.48 7.76
C ASN A 155 -10.96 3.07 7.83
N LEU A 156 -11.13 4.38 7.65
CA LEU A 156 -12.42 5.04 7.71
C LEU A 156 -13.39 4.40 6.70
N THR A 157 -14.61 4.13 7.15
CA THR A 157 -15.73 3.73 6.29
C THR A 157 -16.74 4.85 6.19
N THR A 158 -17.43 4.95 5.06
CA THR A 158 -18.59 5.85 4.89
C THR A 158 -19.82 5.03 4.48
N PRO A 159 -21.04 5.60 4.54
CA PRO A 159 -22.22 4.93 3.99
C PRO A 159 -22.08 4.56 2.51
N GLU A 160 -21.38 5.38 1.74
CA GLU A 160 -21.10 5.16 0.31
C GLU A 160 -20.06 4.05 0.10
N HIS A 161 -19.05 3.98 0.97
CA HIS A 161 -17.97 2.99 0.91
C HIS A 161 -17.89 2.18 2.22
N PRO A 162 -18.81 1.22 2.44
CA PRO A 162 -18.90 0.47 3.68
C PRO A 162 -17.70 -0.48 3.91
N LEU A 163 -16.94 -0.80 2.84
CA LEU A 163 -15.71 -1.59 2.95
C LEU A 163 -14.46 -0.73 3.16
N GLY A 164 -14.59 0.60 3.26
CA GLY A 164 -13.50 1.52 3.47
C GLY A 164 -13.43 2.59 2.39
N LEU A 165 -13.31 3.85 2.79
CA LEU A 165 -13.11 4.99 1.91
C LEU A 165 -11.78 4.89 1.14
N TYR A 166 -10.75 4.37 1.82
CA TYR A 166 -9.41 4.14 1.27
C TYR A 166 -9.14 2.65 1.05
N HIS A 167 -10.04 2.02 0.30
CA HIS A 167 -10.03 0.61 -0.10
C HIS A 167 -10.59 0.52 -1.54
N PRO A 168 -10.33 -0.54 -2.35
CA PRO A 168 -11.04 -0.74 -3.61
C PRO A 168 -12.54 -0.49 -3.52
N HIS A 169 -13.02 0.39 -4.39
CA HIS A 169 -14.43 0.77 -4.45
C HIS A 169 -15.26 -0.28 -5.18
N GLU A 170 -16.58 -0.16 -5.05
CA GLU A 170 -17.58 -1.15 -5.42
C GLU A 170 -17.49 -1.57 -6.89
N ASP A 171 -17.12 -0.64 -7.77
CA ASP A 171 -16.92 -0.87 -9.20
C ASP A 171 -15.71 -1.76 -9.52
N LEU A 172 -14.79 -1.98 -8.57
CA LEU A 172 -13.63 -2.85 -8.71
C LEU A 172 -13.77 -4.19 -7.99
N HIS A 173 -14.82 -4.38 -7.18
CA HIS A 173 -15.01 -5.61 -6.40
C HIS A 173 -15.13 -6.86 -7.28
N HIS A 174 -15.47 -6.68 -8.56
CA HIS A 174 -15.46 -7.79 -9.50
C HIS A 174 -14.05 -8.34 -9.75
N ILE A 175 -13.04 -7.49 -9.71
CA ILE A 175 -11.62 -7.88 -9.80
C ILE A 175 -11.06 -8.20 -8.42
N LYS A 176 -11.15 -7.24 -7.49
CA LYS A 176 -10.50 -7.34 -6.17
C LYS A 176 -11.38 -6.65 -5.14
N LYS A 177 -11.89 -7.46 -4.19
CA LYS A 177 -12.72 -6.97 -3.08
C LYS A 177 -11.99 -7.06 -1.74
N GLU A 178 -11.07 -8.00 -1.64
CA GLU A 178 -10.31 -8.31 -0.43
C GLU A 178 -9.33 -7.18 -0.09
N ASN A 179 -8.95 -7.09 1.19
CA ASN A 179 -7.96 -6.14 1.70
C ASN A 179 -6.65 -6.18 0.90
N ILE A 180 -6.00 -5.01 0.81
CA ILE A 180 -4.70 -4.84 0.15
C ILE A 180 -3.59 -5.05 1.17
N GLY A 181 -2.95 -6.21 1.09
CA GLY A 181 -1.83 -6.61 1.94
C GLY A 181 -0.47 -6.10 1.44
N LEU A 182 0.57 -6.35 2.23
CA LEU A 182 1.93 -5.84 2.02
C LEU A 182 2.46 -6.02 0.58
N ILE A 183 2.39 -7.22 0.05
CA ILE A 183 2.94 -7.53 -1.29
C ILE A 183 2.17 -6.83 -2.42
N GLU A 184 0.87 -6.60 -2.24
CA GLU A 184 0.02 -5.87 -3.19
C GLU A 184 0.35 -4.37 -3.13
N VAL A 185 0.54 -3.83 -1.91
CA VAL A 185 1.06 -2.46 -1.70
C VAL A 185 2.37 -2.27 -2.47
N MET A 186 3.25 -3.28 -2.47
CA MET A 186 4.53 -3.23 -3.17
C MET A 186 4.42 -3.46 -4.70
N GLY A 187 3.24 -3.78 -5.21
CA GLY A 187 2.96 -3.89 -6.64
C GLY A 187 2.89 -5.31 -7.21
N LEU A 188 2.87 -6.35 -6.37
CA LEU A 188 2.59 -7.72 -6.80
C LEU A 188 1.19 -8.14 -6.35
N PHE A 189 0.24 -8.13 -7.29
CA PHE A 189 -1.16 -8.41 -6.99
C PHE A 189 -1.44 -9.91 -6.82
N ILE A 190 -2.08 -10.27 -5.70
CA ILE A 190 -2.72 -11.58 -5.53
C ILE A 190 -4.20 -11.44 -5.84
N LEU A 191 -4.56 -11.91 -7.02
CA LEU A 191 -5.93 -11.91 -7.50
C LEU A 191 -6.70 -13.15 -7.01
N PRO A 192 -8.02 -13.04 -6.80
CA PRO A 192 -8.88 -14.17 -6.49
C PRO A 192 -8.74 -15.30 -7.52
N GLY A 193 -8.55 -16.54 -7.06
CA GLY A 193 -8.39 -17.71 -7.95
C GLY A 193 -9.58 -17.95 -8.89
N ARG A 194 -10.76 -17.43 -8.54
CA ARG A 194 -11.98 -17.44 -9.38
C ARG A 194 -11.79 -16.68 -10.70
N LEU A 195 -11.02 -15.58 -10.70
CA LEU A 195 -10.82 -14.72 -11.88
C LEU A 195 -10.22 -15.49 -13.05
N LEU A 196 -9.37 -16.50 -12.79
CA LEU A 196 -8.81 -17.34 -13.84
C LEU A 196 -9.88 -18.02 -14.69
N LYS A 197 -11.01 -18.42 -14.07
CA LYS A 197 -12.14 -19.04 -14.77
C LYS A 197 -13.07 -18.00 -15.37
N GLU A 198 -13.26 -16.87 -14.69
CA GLU A 198 -14.16 -15.79 -15.09
C GLU A 198 -13.63 -14.99 -16.30
N LEU A 199 -12.31 -14.93 -16.51
CA LEU A 199 -11.69 -14.28 -17.67
C LEU A 199 -11.87 -15.08 -18.98
N VAL A 200 -12.09 -16.40 -18.90
CA VAL A 200 -12.28 -17.27 -20.09
C VAL A 200 -13.48 -16.85 -20.93
N PRO A 201 -14.72 -16.71 -20.39
CA PRO A 201 -15.85 -16.27 -21.19
C PRO A 201 -15.72 -14.82 -21.68
N ILE A 202 -15.02 -13.95 -20.93
CA ILE A 202 -14.73 -12.58 -21.37
C ILE A 202 -13.87 -12.60 -22.62
N ARG A 203 -12.76 -13.36 -22.59
CA ARG A 203 -11.87 -13.55 -23.73
C ARG A 203 -12.59 -14.12 -24.94
N ALA A 204 -13.42 -15.14 -24.74
CA ALA A 204 -14.19 -15.76 -25.81
C ALA A 204 -15.17 -14.77 -26.47
N TYR A 205 -15.85 -13.99 -25.63
CA TYR A 205 -16.75 -12.95 -26.10
C TYR A 205 -16.03 -11.87 -26.93
N LEU A 206 -14.89 -11.36 -26.48
CA LEU A 206 -14.10 -10.36 -27.22
C LEU A 206 -13.58 -10.87 -28.57
N LEU A 207 -13.29 -12.18 -28.69
CA LEU A 207 -12.90 -12.82 -29.95
C LEU A 207 -14.09 -13.11 -30.90
N GLY A 208 -15.32 -12.80 -30.49
CA GLY A 208 -16.53 -13.11 -31.27
C GLY A 208 -16.90 -14.60 -31.32
N ASN A 209 -16.30 -15.43 -30.47
CA ASN A 209 -16.60 -16.88 -30.39
C ASN A 209 -17.40 -17.26 -29.14
N GLY A 210 -17.82 -16.27 -28.35
CA GLY A 210 -18.60 -16.42 -27.12
C GLY A 210 -19.88 -15.58 -27.11
N SER A 211 -20.58 -15.62 -25.98
CA SER A 211 -21.81 -14.86 -25.73
C SER A 211 -21.68 -14.06 -24.44
N ILE A 212 -22.19 -12.82 -24.43
CA ILE A 212 -22.19 -11.97 -23.23
C ILE A 212 -22.97 -12.62 -22.07
N TYR A 213 -23.90 -13.52 -22.37
CA TYR A 213 -24.65 -14.26 -21.36
C TYR A 213 -23.83 -15.36 -20.68
N ALA A 214 -22.70 -15.79 -21.27
CA ALA A 214 -21.74 -16.69 -20.65
C ALA A 214 -20.77 -15.95 -19.70
N VAL A 215 -20.67 -14.63 -19.82
CA VAL A 215 -19.91 -13.78 -18.88
C VAL A 215 -20.75 -13.55 -17.62
N GLU A 216 -20.12 -13.70 -16.46
CA GLU A 216 -20.73 -13.39 -15.18
C GLU A 216 -21.24 -11.95 -15.14
N GLU A 217 -22.42 -11.73 -14.58
CA GLU A 217 -23.12 -10.45 -14.66
C GLU A 217 -22.28 -9.28 -14.12
N MET A 218 -21.54 -9.50 -13.03
CA MET A 218 -20.65 -8.52 -12.42
C MET A 218 -19.50 -8.04 -13.34
N HIS A 219 -19.17 -8.78 -14.39
CA HIS A 219 -18.13 -8.40 -15.35
C HIS A 219 -18.68 -7.72 -16.60
N ARG A 220 -19.97 -7.82 -16.88
CA ARG A 220 -20.56 -7.27 -18.12
C ARG A 220 -20.33 -5.77 -18.31
N PRO A 221 -20.40 -4.91 -17.27
CA PRO A 221 -20.05 -3.50 -17.42
C PRO A 221 -18.61 -3.30 -17.90
N TRP A 222 -17.65 -4.04 -17.30
CA TRP A 222 -16.25 -3.99 -17.73
C TRP A 222 -16.07 -4.53 -19.16
N VAL A 223 -16.76 -5.62 -19.53
CA VAL A 223 -16.74 -6.11 -20.91
C VAL A 223 -17.20 -5.04 -21.90
N HIS A 224 -18.24 -4.28 -21.57
CA HIS A 224 -18.69 -3.18 -22.42
C HIS A 224 -17.62 -2.08 -22.58
N GLU A 225 -16.86 -1.76 -21.53
CA GLU A 225 -15.71 -0.86 -21.62
C GLU A 225 -14.61 -1.43 -22.54
N LEU A 226 -14.37 -2.74 -22.46
CA LEU A 226 -13.34 -3.44 -23.25
C LEU A 226 -13.68 -3.43 -24.75
N GLU A 227 -14.96 -3.60 -25.13
CA GLU A 227 -15.41 -3.58 -26.53
C GLU A 227 -15.13 -2.26 -27.26
N GLN A 228 -15.05 -1.15 -26.52
CA GLN A 228 -14.81 0.18 -27.11
C GLN A 228 -13.34 0.43 -27.42
N LYS A 229 -12.44 -0.49 -27.04
CA LYS A 229 -11.00 -0.33 -27.20
C LYS A 229 -10.48 -1.30 -28.27
N PRO A 230 -9.68 -0.82 -29.23
CA PRO A 230 -9.05 -1.70 -30.21
C PRO A 230 -7.99 -2.57 -29.54
N PHE A 231 -7.84 -3.80 -30.02
CA PHE A 231 -6.76 -4.70 -29.64
C PHE A 231 -6.33 -5.58 -30.81
N ASP A 232 -5.05 -5.94 -30.85
CA ASP A 232 -4.50 -6.90 -31.81
C ASP A 232 -4.39 -8.31 -31.20
N ASP A 233 -3.98 -8.38 -29.94
CA ASP A 233 -3.86 -9.60 -29.13
C ASP A 233 -4.75 -9.48 -27.89
N VAL A 234 -5.79 -10.32 -27.83
CA VAL A 234 -6.78 -10.31 -26.73
C VAL A 234 -6.14 -10.65 -25.38
N ASP A 235 -5.12 -11.50 -25.34
CA ASP A 235 -4.50 -11.95 -24.10
C ASP A 235 -3.62 -10.84 -23.50
N ALA A 236 -2.79 -10.21 -24.35
CA ALA A 236 -2.01 -9.04 -23.96
C ALA A 236 -2.91 -7.86 -23.55
N PHE A 237 -4.01 -7.64 -24.29
CA PHE A 237 -4.98 -6.60 -24.01
C PHE A 237 -5.68 -6.83 -22.66
N LEU A 238 -6.24 -8.01 -22.43
CA LEU A 238 -6.90 -8.34 -21.17
C LEU A 238 -5.94 -8.26 -19.98
N HIS A 239 -4.69 -8.70 -20.15
CA HIS A 239 -3.67 -8.58 -19.12
C HIS A 239 -3.37 -7.10 -18.81
N GLY A 240 -3.26 -6.24 -19.83
CA GLY A 240 -3.06 -4.80 -19.66
C GLY A 240 -4.23 -4.12 -18.96
N GLU A 241 -5.46 -4.46 -19.33
CA GLU A 241 -6.68 -3.92 -18.74
C GLU A 241 -6.87 -4.38 -17.29
N LEU A 242 -6.55 -5.64 -16.99
CA LEU A 242 -6.51 -6.16 -15.62
C LEU A 242 -5.45 -5.44 -14.78
N ALA A 243 -4.25 -5.22 -15.33
CA ALA A 243 -3.20 -4.46 -14.66
C ALA A 243 -3.62 -3.01 -14.39
N ALA A 244 -4.37 -2.38 -15.30
CA ALA A 244 -4.94 -1.05 -15.09
C ALA A 244 -5.96 -1.03 -13.94
N LYS A 245 -6.82 -2.04 -13.84
CA LYS A 245 -7.74 -2.20 -12.69
C LYS A 245 -6.95 -2.41 -11.38
N CYS A 246 -5.88 -3.21 -11.37
CA CYS A 246 -5.00 -3.35 -10.19
C CYS A 246 -4.32 -2.03 -9.78
N ALA A 247 -3.84 -1.24 -10.75
CA ALA A 247 -3.29 0.08 -10.46
C ALA A 247 -4.34 1.02 -9.85
N ARG A 248 -5.58 0.96 -10.35
CA ARG A 248 -6.71 1.71 -9.77
C ARG A 248 -7.03 1.26 -8.36
N VAL A 249 -7.03 -0.04 -8.08
CA VAL A 249 -7.20 -0.59 -6.72
C VAL A 249 -6.20 0.03 -5.74
N LEU A 250 -4.92 0.18 -6.12
CA LEU A 250 -3.94 0.86 -5.28
C LEU A 250 -4.23 2.36 -5.12
N ALA A 251 -4.68 3.02 -6.18
CA ALA A 251 -5.03 4.44 -6.14
C ALA A 251 -6.25 4.71 -5.24
N ASP A 252 -7.25 3.82 -5.24
CA ASP A 252 -8.40 3.89 -4.34
C ASP A 252 -7.99 3.64 -2.90
N ALA A 253 -7.04 2.72 -2.67
CA ALA A 253 -6.45 2.47 -1.36
C ALA A 253 -5.49 3.58 -0.85
N GLY A 254 -5.01 4.47 -1.73
CA GLY A 254 -4.14 5.59 -1.38
C GLY A 254 -4.91 6.68 -0.62
N VAL A 255 -4.36 7.14 0.51
CA VAL A 255 -5.02 8.14 1.37
C VAL A 255 -5.10 9.51 0.69
N TYR A 256 -3.95 10.02 0.25
CA TYR A 256 -3.89 11.25 -0.54
C TYR A 256 -3.95 10.91 -2.02
N LYS A 257 -5.02 11.35 -2.68
CA LYS A 257 -5.21 11.14 -4.12
C LYS A 257 -4.19 11.97 -4.90
N GLN A 258 -3.78 11.48 -6.08
CA GLN A 258 -2.84 12.19 -6.96
C GLN A 258 -3.51 13.35 -7.74
N THR A 259 -4.37 14.11 -7.07
CA THR A 259 -4.94 15.36 -7.56
C THR A 259 -4.14 16.55 -7.02
N LYS A 260 -4.54 17.78 -7.33
CA LYS A 260 -3.92 18.98 -6.75
C LYS A 260 -4.21 19.07 -5.26
N GLU A 261 -5.47 18.86 -4.88
CA GLU A 261 -5.97 18.95 -3.51
C GLU A 261 -5.32 17.89 -2.61
N GLY A 262 -5.18 16.65 -3.11
CA GLY A 262 -4.52 15.58 -2.38
C GLY A 262 -3.03 15.85 -2.17
N ARG A 263 -2.33 16.42 -3.16
CA ARG A 263 -0.91 16.83 -2.99
C ARG A 263 -0.76 17.96 -1.98
N GLU A 264 -1.62 18.96 -2.03
CA GLU A 264 -1.61 20.06 -1.06
C GLU A 264 -1.89 19.56 0.37
N GLY A 265 -2.84 18.62 0.54
CA GLY A 265 -3.10 17.97 1.82
C GLY A 265 -1.94 17.13 2.33
N LEU A 266 -1.28 16.38 1.44
CA LEU A 266 -0.09 15.62 1.82
C LEU A 266 1.00 16.56 2.33
N MET A 267 1.24 17.69 1.66
CA MET A 267 2.22 18.65 2.13
C MET A 267 1.88 19.25 3.49
N ARG A 268 0.59 19.53 3.78
CA ARG A 268 0.16 19.94 5.13
C ARG A 268 0.50 18.88 6.19
N PHE A 269 0.28 17.59 5.89
CA PHE A 269 0.67 16.52 6.80
C PHE A 269 2.19 16.42 6.98
N ILE A 270 2.96 16.54 5.90
CA ILE A 270 4.42 16.53 5.96
C ILE A 270 4.94 17.67 6.85
N ASP A 271 4.34 18.86 6.78
CA ASP A 271 4.70 19.97 7.66
C ASP A 271 4.37 19.68 9.13
N ALA A 272 3.21 19.06 9.42
CA ALA A 272 2.87 18.59 10.77
C ALA A 272 3.86 17.52 11.29
N TRP A 273 4.28 16.58 10.45
CA TRP A 273 5.31 15.60 10.80
C TRP A 273 6.65 16.27 11.12
N ARG A 274 7.06 17.28 10.34
CA ARG A 274 8.28 18.04 10.60
C ARG A 274 8.21 18.79 11.92
N GLU A 275 7.05 19.32 12.29
CA GLU A 275 6.85 19.94 13.61
C GLU A 275 7.01 18.90 14.73
N GLU A 276 6.43 17.71 14.58
CA GLU A 276 6.57 16.62 15.55
C GLU A 276 8.04 16.22 15.76
N VAL A 277 8.83 16.15 14.68
CA VAL A 277 10.27 15.86 14.75
C VAL A 277 11.03 16.93 15.53
N ARG A 278 10.68 18.22 15.35
CA ARG A 278 11.34 19.33 16.07
C ARG A 278 11.02 19.36 17.56
N HIS A 279 9.79 19.01 17.95
CA HIS A 279 9.36 19.01 19.36
C HIS A 279 9.77 17.75 20.13
N GLY A 280 10.06 16.65 19.43
CA GLY A 280 10.53 15.39 20.03
C GLY A 280 12.05 15.27 20.23
N CYS A 281 12.84 16.29 19.87
CA CYS A 281 14.28 16.36 20.07
C CYS A 281 14.68 17.15 21.32
#